data_AF-A0A3A6Q015-F1
#
_entry.id   AF-A0A3A6Q015-F1
#
_cell.length_a   1.000
_cell.length_b   1.000
_cell.length_c   1.000
_cell.angle_alpha   90.00
_cell.angle_beta   90.00
_cell.angle_gamma   90.00
#
_symmetry.space_group_name_H-M   'P 1'
#
loop_
_entity.id
_entity.type
_entity.pdbx_description
1 polymer ?
#
loop_
_entity_poly.entity_id
_entity_poly.type
_entity_poly.pdbx_seq_one_letter_code
_entity_poly.pdbx_strand_id
1 'polypeptide(L)'
;MKYSEFINIIVESDPRDWIVNDEYGTYIYKENLSVTIKREEIDFSDQGRFYEDWAERFPDKKAYRQKYFLCFHQTIVEDFYVVAVDGFRSYIPYPKLENMTITQFQYKVGSIINILSGHSFDEYLRRTKITVTN
;
A
#
# COMPACT_ATOMS: atom_id res chain seq x y z
N MET A 1 0.74 -13.16 -19.73
CA MET A 1 -0.08 -12.98 -18.53
C MET A 1 -1.18 -11.98 -18.85
N LYS A 2 -2.42 -12.32 -18.56
CA LYS A 2 -3.58 -11.40 -18.65
C LYS A 2 -3.61 -10.50 -17.42
N TYR A 3 -4.29 -9.35 -17.54
CA TYR A 3 -4.47 -8.44 -16.39
C TYR A 3 -5.12 -9.14 -15.18
N SER A 4 -6.16 -9.95 -15.39
CA SER A 4 -6.80 -10.70 -14.30
C SER A 4 -5.87 -11.70 -13.62
N GLU A 5 -4.97 -12.35 -14.37
CA GLU A 5 -3.97 -13.26 -13.81
C GLU A 5 -2.94 -12.49 -12.96
N PHE A 6 -2.52 -11.31 -13.43
CA PHE A 6 -1.61 -10.43 -12.70
C PHE A 6 -2.22 -9.96 -11.36
N ILE A 7 -3.48 -9.49 -11.40
CA ILE A 7 -4.19 -9.07 -10.18
C ILE A 7 -4.39 -10.25 -9.23
N ASN A 8 -4.73 -11.43 -9.73
CA ASN A 8 -4.92 -12.63 -8.90
C ASN A 8 -3.62 -13.05 -8.19
N ILE A 9 -2.45 -12.93 -8.82
CA ILE A 9 -1.16 -13.18 -8.15
C ILE A 9 -1.04 -12.31 -6.89
N ILE A 10 -1.37 -11.02 -7.00
CA ILE A 10 -1.27 -10.09 -5.87
C ILE A 10 -2.29 -10.44 -4.78
N VAL A 11 -3.55 -10.70 -5.17
CA VAL A 11 -4.64 -10.99 -4.24
C VAL A 11 -4.41 -12.30 -3.47
N GLU A 12 -3.92 -13.33 -4.15
CA GLU A 12 -3.70 -14.66 -3.58
C GLU A 12 -2.37 -14.75 -2.81
N SER A 13 -1.39 -13.88 -3.08
CA SER A 13 -0.10 -13.90 -2.39
C SER A 13 -0.20 -13.55 -0.90
N ASP A 14 0.72 -14.11 -0.12
CA ASP A 14 1.04 -13.70 1.23
C ASP A 14 2.17 -12.66 1.19
N PRO A 15 2.21 -11.66 2.08
CA PRO A 15 3.33 -10.73 2.16
C PRO A 15 4.70 -11.42 2.19
N ARG A 16 4.82 -12.59 2.83
CA ARG A 16 6.06 -13.37 2.92
C ARG A 16 6.49 -13.99 1.58
N ASP A 17 5.64 -13.99 0.56
CA ASP A 17 5.98 -14.43 -0.79
C ASP A 17 6.76 -13.37 -1.58
N TRP A 18 7.04 -12.22 -0.96
CA TRP A 18 7.74 -11.11 -1.58
C TRP A 18 9.15 -10.94 -1.01
N ILE A 19 10.12 -10.79 -1.89
CA ILE A 19 11.48 -10.35 -1.56
C ILE A 19 11.44 -8.83 -1.50
N VAL A 20 11.77 -8.26 -0.35
CA VAL A 20 11.69 -6.81 -0.14
C VAL A 20 13.07 -6.20 -0.06
N ASN A 21 13.30 -5.19 -0.89
CA ASN A 21 14.43 -4.28 -0.79
C ASN A 21 13.87 -2.90 -0.44
N ASP A 22 13.89 -2.55 0.86
CA ASP A 22 13.34 -1.29 1.34
C ASP A 22 14.16 -0.06 0.91
N GLU A 23 15.48 -0.21 0.77
CA GLU A 23 16.37 0.85 0.28
C GLU A 23 15.92 1.33 -1.10
N TYR A 24 15.56 0.41 -1.99
CA TYR A 24 15.04 0.72 -3.33
C TYR A 24 13.51 0.69 -3.42
N GLY A 25 12.80 0.55 -2.29
CA GLY A 25 11.34 0.45 -2.24
C GLY A 25 10.74 -0.59 -3.19
N THR A 26 11.44 -1.71 -3.40
CA THR A 26 11.08 -2.71 -4.41
C THR A 26 10.67 -4.02 -3.74
N TYR A 27 9.57 -4.59 -4.22
CA TYR A 27 9.02 -5.87 -3.79
C TYR A 27 8.97 -6.79 -5.01
N ILE A 28 9.56 -7.98 -4.89
CA ILE A 28 9.64 -8.95 -6.00
C ILE A 28 8.94 -10.23 -5.59
N TYR A 29 7.95 -10.68 -6.37
CA TYR A 29 7.23 -11.90 -6.08
C TYR A 29 8.11 -13.13 -6.35
N LYS A 30 8.28 -14.01 -5.35
CA LYS A 30 9.24 -15.13 -5.40
C LYS A 30 8.99 -16.11 -6.54
N GLU A 31 7.73 -16.47 -6.77
CA GLU A 31 7.36 -17.45 -7.80
C GLU A 31 7.36 -16.86 -9.22
N ASN A 32 7.39 -15.53 -9.35
CA ASN A 32 7.52 -14.87 -10.65
C ASN A 32 8.21 -13.51 -10.51
N LEU A 33 9.51 -13.49 -10.75
CA LEU A 33 10.37 -12.29 -10.64
C LEU A 33 9.98 -11.15 -11.61
N SER A 34 9.10 -11.43 -12.57
CA SER A 34 8.57 -10.42 -13.48
C SER A 34 7.48 -9.55 -12.83
N VAL A 35 6.85 -10.05 -11.76
CA VAL A 35 5.84 -9.35 -10.98
C VAL A 35 6.53 -8.60 -9.85
N THR A 36 6.44 -7.27 -9.89
CA THR A 36 7.10 -6.39 -8.92
C THR A 36 6.17 -5.29 -8.45
N ILE A 37 6.42 -4.78 -7.23
CA ILE A 37 5.83 -3.54 -6.73
C ILE A 37 6.98 -2.56 -6.50
N LYS A 38 6.83 -1.31 -6.94
CA LYS A 38 7.84 -0.27 -6.77
C LYS A 38 7.25 0.95 -6.08
N ARG A 39 7.91 1.44 -5.04
CA ARG A 39 7.56 2.69 -4.35
C ARG A 39 8.02 3.88 -5.20
N GLU A 40 7.15 4.86 -5.42
CA GLU A 40 7.55 6.16 -5.95
C GLU A 40 8.25 6.98 -4.86
N GLU A 41 9.15 7.89 -5.23
CA GLU A 41 9.71 8.84 -4.28
C GLU A 41 8.60 9.70 -3.67
N ILE A 42 8.65 9.90 -2.36
CA ILE A 42 7.61 10.67 -1.67
C ILE A 42 7.89 12.17 -1.75
N ASP A 43 6.84 12.94 -2.04
CA ASP A 43 6.89 14.40 -1.98
C ASP A 43 6.72 14.88 -0.52
N PHE A 44 7.79 15.41 0.06
CA PHE A 44 7.77 15.99 1.41
C PHE A 44 7.31 17.45 1.46
N SER A 45 7.02 18.08 0.31
CA SER A 45 6.47 19.42 0.24
C SER A 45 5.02 19.46 0.71
N ASP A 46 4.46 20.66 0.83
CA ASP A 46 3.04 20.85 1.16
C ASP A 46 2.09 20.21 0.13
N GLN A 47 2.54 19.97 -1.11
CA GLN A 47 1.74 19.31 -2.14
C GLN A 47 1.61 17.80 -1.92
N GLY A 48 2.61 17.19 -1.28
CA GLY A 48 2.59 15.77 -0.92
C GLY A 48 1.81 15.48 0.37
N ARG A 49 1.41 16.52 1.14
CA ARG A 49 0.61 16.38 2.35
C ARG A 49 -0.79 15.83 2.06
N PHE A 50 -1.32 15.05 2.99
CA PHE A 50 -2.67 14.48 2.92
C PHE A 50 -3.51 14.94 4.12
N TYR A 51 -4.52 15.77 3.87
CA TYR A 51 -5.26 16.51 4.90
C TYR A 51 -6.65 15.92 5.17
N GLU A 52 -6.71 14.61 5.40
CA GLU A 52 -7.95 13.96 5.81
C GLU A 52 -7.95 13.69 7.31
N ASP A 53 -9.09 13.97 7.95
CA ASP A 53 -9.28 13.78 9.39
C ASP A 53 -8.88 12.39 9.88
N TRP A 54 -9.17 11.34 9.10
CA TRP A 54 -8.85 9.97 9.48
C TRP A 54 -7.33 9.71 9.48
N ALA A 55 -6.58 10.43 8.65
CA ALA A 55 -5.14 10.27 8.47
C ALA A 55 -4.31 11.11 9.46
N GLU A 56 -4.89 12.16 10.06
CA GLU A 56 -4.20 13.03 11.03
C GLU A 56 -4.52 12.70 12.51
N ARG A 57 -5.25 11.60 12.77
CA ARG A 57 -5.64 11.15 14.13
C ARG A 57 -4.58 10.32 14.86
N PHE A 58 -3.38 10.24 14.31
CA PHE A 58 -2.25 9.53 14.90
C PHE A 58 -1.40 10.47 15.79
N PRO A 59 -0.52 9.93 16.67
CA PRO A 59 0.39 10.74 17.47
C PRO A 59 1.21 11.72 16.62
N ASP A 60 1.78 11.24 15.51
CA ASP A 60 2.24 12.11 14.44
C ASP A 60 1.06 12.43 13.51
N LYS A 61 0.65 13.69 13.52
CA LYS A 61 -0.45 14.21 12.69
C LYS A 61 -0.06 14.37 11.23
N LYS A 62 1.23 14.19 10.90
CA LYS A 62 1.70 14.36 9.54
C LYS A 62 1.40 13.13 8.69
N ALA A 63 0.39 13.24 7.82
CA ALA A 63 0.13 12.28 6.76
C ALA A 63 0.63 12.75 5.37
N TYR A 64 1.14 11.82 4.56
CA TYR A 64 1.66 12.10 3.22
C TYR A 64 1.08 11.12 2.19
N ARG A 65 0.86 11.61 0.97
CA ARG A 65 0.49 10.80 -0.18
C ARG A 65 1.71 9.97 -0.57
N GLN A 66 1.50 8.68 -0.78
CA GLN A 66 2.51 7.76 -1.29
C GLN A 66 1.91 6.96 -2.45
N LYS A 67 2.69 6.82 -3.52
CA LYS A 67 2.32 6.02 -4.69
C LYS A 67 3.20 4.78 -4.78
N TYR A 68 2.60 3.69 -5.22
CA TYR A 68 3.27 2.46 -5.61
C TYR A 68 2.85 2.09 -7.04
N PHE A 69 3.76 1.47 -7.77
CA PHE A 69 3.53 0.92 -9.10
C PHE A 69 3.48 -0.59 -9.03
N LEU A 70 2.42 -1.19 -9.53
CA LEU A 70 2.33 -2.62 -9.75
C LEU A 70 2.83 -2.91 -11.17
N CYS A 71 3.90 -3.67 -11.28
CA CYS A 71 4.66 -3.81 -12.52
C CYS A 71 4.72 -5.27 -13.00
N PHE A 72 4.68 -5.45 -14.32
CA PHE A 72 4.99 -6.71 -15.00
C PHE A 72 6.10 -6.49 -16.03
N HIS A 73 7.21 -7.24 -15.94
CA HIS A 73 8.43 -7.01 -16.72
C HIS A 73 8.90 -5.53 -16.66
N GLN A 74 8.85 -4.94 -15.47
CA GLN A 74 9.19 -3.53 -15.21
C GLN A 74 8.25 -2.47 -15.84
N THR A 75 7.29 -2.89 -16.66
CA THR A 75 6.24 -2.00 -17.17
C THR A 75 5.19 -1.78 -16.10
N ILE A 76 4.78 -0.54 -15.88
CA ILE A 76 3.68 -0.19 -14.97
C ILE A 76 2.38 -0.73 -15.56
N VAL A 77 1.70 -1.57 -14.78
CA VAL A 77 0.38 -2.12 -15.12
C VAL A 77 -0.71 -1.33 -14.40
N GLU A 78 -0.48 -0.95 -13.14
CA GLU A 78 -1.45 -0.27 -12.29
C GLU A 78 -0.74 0.68 -11.31
N ASP A 79 -1.36 1.83 -11.04
CA ASP A 79 -0.97 2.76 -9.99
C ASP A 79 -1.73 2.48 -8.70
N PHE A 80 -1.06 2.54 -7.55
CA PHE A 80 -1.68 2.27 -6.25
C PHE A 80 -1.38 3.38 -5.24
N TYR A 81 -2.42 4.04 -4.74
CA TYR A 81 -2.31 5.16 -3.82
C TYR A 81 -2.58 4.75 -2.37
N VAL A 82 -1.66 5.17 -1.50
CA VAL A 82 -1.73 4.97 -0.05
C VAL A 82 -1.35 6.25 0.67
N VAL A 83 -1.71 6.34 1.94
CA VAL A 83 -1.32 7.42 2.83
C VAL A 83 -0.29 6.88 3.82
N ALA A 84 0.91 7.46 3.83
CA ALA A 84 1.88 7.26 4.89
C ALA A 84 1.41 8.03 6.13
N VAL A 85 1.18 7.32 7.24
CA VAL A 85 0.65 7.88 8.49
C VAL A 85 1.59 7.61 9.66
N ASP A 86 1.39 8.33 10.76
CA ASP A 86 2.06 8.08 12.06
C ASP A 86 3.60 8.05 11.93
N GLY A 87 4.17 9.01 11.20
CA GLY A 87 5.61 9.07 10.96
C GLY A 87 6.13 7.88 10.16
N PHE A 88 5.43 7.51 9.07
CA PHE A 88 5.80 6.41 8.16
C PHE A 88 5.71 5.00 8.76
N ARG A 89 4.99 4.83 9.86
CA ARG A 89 4.79 3.51 10.50
C ARG A 89 3.79 2.63 9.77
N SER A 90 2.89 3.22 8.99
CA SER A 90 1.93 2.47 8.18
C SER A 90 1.59 3.21 6.90
N TYR A 91 1.30 2.44 5.87
CA TYR A 91 0.83 2.90 4.56
C TYR A 91 -0.60 2.40 4.34
N ILE A 92 -1.58 3.27 4.44
CA ILE A 92 -3.01 2.92 4.40
C ILE A 92 -3.58 3.17 3.01
N PRO A 93 -4.13 2.16 2.30
CA PRO A 93 -4.79 2.36 1.02
C PRO A 93 -5.91 3.40 1.10
N TYR A 94 -6.09 4.17 0.04
CA TYR A 94 -7.15 5.18 -0.01
C TYR A 94 -8.52 4.52 0.13
N PRO A 95 -9.28 4.83 1.20
CA PRO A 95 -10.63 4.33 1.34
C PRO A 95 -11.61 5.14 0.49
N LYS A 96 -12.75 4.53 0.17
CA LYS A 96 -13.94 5.30 -0.21
C LYS A 96 -14.40 6.10 1.01
N LEU A 97 -14.34 7.42 0.93
CA LEU A 97 -14.61 8.31 2.07
C LEU A 97 -16.06 8.21 2.60
N GLU A 98 -17.03 7.92 1.73
CA GLU A 98 -18.45 7.81 2.11
C GLU A 98 -18.71 6.73 3.16
N ASN A 99 -18.00 5.61 3.10
CA ASN A 99 -18.24 4.45 3.97
C ASN A 99 -16.96 3.89 4.61
N MET A 100 -15.83 4.54 4.42
CA MET A 100 -14.52 4.11 4.92
C MET A 100 -14.20 2.66 4.55
N THR A 101 -14.33 2.31 3.27
CA THR A 101 -14.06 0.96 2.78
C THR A 101 -12.90 0.90 1.80
N ILE A 102 -12.18 -0.23 1.83
CA ILE A 102 -11.19 -0.61 0.82
C ILE A 102 -11.57 -1.98 0.24
N THR A 103 -11.20 -2.25 -1.01
CA THR A 103 -11.43 -3.56 -1.63
C THR A 103 -10.47 -4.61 -1.09
N GLN A 104 -10.80 -5.90 -1.29
CA GLN A 104 -9.89 -6.99 -0.99
C GLN A 104 -8.53 -6.85 -1.69
N PHE A 105 -8.52 -6.35 -2.93
CA PHE A 105 -7.28 -6.05 -3.66
C PHE A 105 -6.46 -4.96 -2.97
N GLN A 106 -7.10 -3.85 -2.56
CA GLN A 106 -6.41 -2.78 -1.84
C GLN A 106 -5.86 -3.26 -0.50
N TYR A 107 -6.62 -4.06 0.24
CA TYR A 107 -6.16 -4.69 1.47
C TYR A 107 -4.91 -5.54 1.24
N LYS A 108 -4.92 -6.36 0.19
CA LYS A 108 -3.81 -7.25 -0.15
C LYS A 108 -2.54 -6.48 -0.51
N VAL A 109 -2.62 -5.48 -1.39
CA VAL A 109 -1.47 -4.62 -1.69
C VAL A 109 -0.98 -3.92 -0.42
N GLY A 110 -1.89 -3.37 0.39
CA GLY A 110 -1.58 -2.76 1.68
C GLY A 110 -0.82 -3.71 2.62
N SER A 111 -1.25 -4.96 2.72
CA SER A 111 -0.59 -5.97 3.56
C SER A 111 0.83 -6.29 3.09
N ILE A 112 1.07 -6.32 1.77
CA ILE A 112 2.39 -6.59 1.18
C ILE A 112 3.36 -5.43 1.47
N ILE A 113 2.95 -4.18 1.20
CA ILE A 113 3.84 -3.02 1.35
C ILE A 113 4.14 -2.68 2.82
N ASN A 114 3.32 -3.16 3.76
CA ASN A 114 3.55 -2.96 5.19
C ASN A 114 4.29 -4.14 5.86
N ILE A 115 4.79 -5.13 5.12
CA ILE A 115 5.45 -6.33 5.71
C ILE A 115 6.65 -5.99 6.61
N LEU A 116 7.42 -4.96 6.25
CA LEU A 116 8.58 -4.53 7.05
C LEU A 116 8.20 -3.56 8.17
N SER A 117 6.93 -3.16 8.26
CA SER A 117 6.49 -2.38 9.40
C SER A 117 6.59 -3.24 10.65
N GLY A 118 7.22 -2.71 11.71
CA GLY A 118 7.19 -3.30 13.04
C GLY A 118 5.79 -3.24 13.69
N HIS A 119 4.80 -2.69 12.99
CA HIS A 119 3.44 -2.49 13.46
C HIS A 119 2.42 -3.25 12.61
N SER A 120 1.29 -3.59 13.24
CA SER A 120 0.22 -4.33 12.56
C SER A 120 -0.57 -3.42 11.62
N PHE A 121 -0.54 -3.71 10.32
CA PHE A 121 -1.38 -3.03 9.33
C PHE A 121 -2.87 -3.07 9.68
N ASP A 122 -3.37 -4.23 10.14
CA ASP A 122 -4.76 -4.40 10.57
C ASP A 122 -5.12 -3.51 11.77
N GLU A 123 -4.18 -3.29 12.70
CA GLU A 123 -4.38 -2.36 13.80
C GLU A 123 -4.60 -0.94 13.29
N TYR A 124 -3.83 -0.50 12.30
CA TYR A 124 -3.99 0.81 11.68
C TYR A 124 -5.35 0.96 10.97
N LEU A 125 -5.80 -0.06 10.23
CA LEU A 125 -7.15 -0.07 9.63
C LEU A 125 -8.25 0.04 10.71
N ARG A 126 -8.10 -0.69 11.82
CA ARG A 126 -9.05 -0.63 12.94
C ARG A 126 -9.09 0.76 13.57
N ARG A 127 -7.95 1.41 13.76
CA ARG A 127 -7.85 2.77 14.33
C ARG A 127 -8.52 3.82 13.45
N THR A 128 -8.45 3.67 12.13
CA THR A 128 -9.11 4.57 11.16
C THR A 128 -10.56 4.18 10.86
N LYS A 129 -11.04 3.06 11.41
CA LYS A 129 -12.35 2.46 11.12
C LYS A 129 -12.55 2.09 9.65
N ILE A 130 -11.44 1.84 8.94
CA ILE A 130 -11.49 1.34 7.57
C ILE A 130 -11.85 -0.15 7.60
N THR A 131 -12.80 -0.55 6.76
CA THR A 131 -13.24 -1.94 6.61
C THR A 131 -12.96 -2.47 5.22
N VAL A 132 -12.79 -3.78 5.10
CA VAL A 132 -12.54 -4.44 3.81
C VAL A 132 -13.84 -4.96 3.23
N THR A 133 -14.13 -4.64 1.98
CA THR A 133 -15.27 -5.18 1.23
C THR A 133 -14.82 -6.25 0.27
N ASN A 134 -15.61 -7.31 0.17
CA ASN A 134 -15.47 -8.37 -0.83
C ASN A 134 -15.73 -7.85 -2.24
#